data_AF-A0A3N0BR74-F1
#
_entry.id   AF-A0A3N0BR74-F1
#
_cell.length_a   1.000
_cell.length_b   1.000
_cell.length_c   1.000
_cell.angle_alpha   90.00
_cell.angle_beta   90.00
_cell.angle_gamma   90.00
#
_symmetry.space_group_name_H-M   'P 1'
#
loop_
_entity.id
_entity.type
_entity.pdbx_description
1 polymer ?
#
loop_
_entity_poly.entity_id
_entity_poly.type
_entity_poly.pdbx_seq_one_letter_code
_entity_poly.pdbx_strand_id
1 'polypeptide(L)'
;MSSKTLGQYGISFARKANGLIDIKANSKNLDIYLYLLSKYKPLLEELISTLKLVITGQFGSINADNLIWPRELGYDIYIGEIVSSTTFELYLADSYEETIEFFPLEDVEQIAISLLKFMNQNV
;
A
#
# COMPACT_ATOMS: atom_id res chain seq x y z
N MET A 1 15.21 2.68 -9.72
CA MET A 1 13.79 2.47 -10.09
C MET A 1 12.86 2.92 -8.96
N SER A 2 13.00 2.43 -7.73
CA SER A 2 12.16 2.89 -6.59
C SER A 2 12.10 4.42 -6.38
N SER A 3 13.21 5.14 -6.56
CA SER A 3 13.23 6.61 -6.37
C SER A 3 12.33 7.37 -7.35
N LYS A 4 12.08 6.83 -8.56
CA LYS A 4 11.23 7.48 -9.55
C LYS A 4 9.76 7.35 -9.15
N THR A 5 9.32 6.16 -8.76
CA THR A 5 7.94 5.90 -8.31
C THR A 5 7.65 6.65 -7.02
N LEU A 6 8.53 6.61 -6.02
CA LEU A 6 8.33 7.40 -4.80
C LEU A 6 8.23 8.90 -5.12
N GLY A 7 9.09 9.43 -6.00
CA GLY A 7 9.03 10.83 -6.42
C GLY A 7 7.72 11.21 -7.13
N GLN A 8 7.18 10.33 -7.98
CA GLN A 8 5.92 10.54 -8.70
C GLN A 8 4.73 10.76 -7.76
N TYR A 9 4.67 9.98 -6.67
CA TYR A 9 3.59 10.07 -5.68
C TYR A 9 3.92 10.99 -4.49
N GLY A 10 5.03 11.73 -4.56
CA GLY A 10 5.49 12.59 -3.47
C GLY A 10 5.78 11.83 -2.18
N ILE A 11 6.16 10.55 -2.28
CA ILE A 11 6.34 9.67 -1.14
C ILE A 11 7.70 9.89 -0.48
N SER A 12 7.68 10.08 0.84
CA SER A 12 8.88 10.08 1.67
C SER A 12 8.66 9.30 2.96
N PHE A 13 9.74 8.67 3.44
CA PHE A 13 9.75 7.91 4.68
C PHE A 13 10.78 8.52 5.64
N ALA A 14 10.39 8.75 6.88
CA ALA A 14 11.29 9.18 7.94
C ALA A 14 11.02 8.39 9.22
N ARG A 15 12.02 8.21 10.07
CA ARG A 15 11.84 7.55 11.38
C ARG A 15 11.73 8.62 12.46
N LYS A 16 10.66 8.55 13.25
CA LYS A 16 10.47 9.39 14.44
C LYS A 16 11.30 8.85 15.60
N ALA A 17 11.58 9.69 16.58
CA ALA A 17 12.35 9.33 17.78
C ALA A 17 11.72 8.16 18.57
N ASN A 18 10.41 7.97 18.49
CA ASN A 18 9.68 6.87 19.11
C ASN A 18 9.66 5.58 18.27
N GLY A 19 10.46 5.50 17.21
CA GLY A 19 10.58 4.33 16.35
C GLY A 19 9.50 4.21 15.27
N LEU A 20 8.43 5.02 15.33
CA LEU A 20 7.39 5.06 14.30
C LEU A 20 7.94 5.60 12.97
N ILE A 21 7.34 5.14 11.88
CA ILE A 21 7.63 5.65 10.54
C ILE A 21 6.66 6.79 10.24
N ASP A 22 7.21 7.97 9.95
CA ASP A 22 6.49 9.07 9.32
C ASP A 22 6.45 8.83 7.81
N ILE A 23 5.25 8.91 7.24
CA ILE A 23 5.04 8.77 5.81
C ILE A 23 4.32 10.01 5.31
N LYS A 24 4.77 10.53 4.18
CA LYS A 24 4.06 11.57 3.43
C LYS A 24 3.85 11.08 2.02
N ALA A 25 2.75 11.48 1.39
CA ALA A 25 2.45 11.29 -0.02
C ALA A 25 1.63 12.49 -0.53
N ASN A 26 1.48 12.62 -1.84
CA ASN A 26 0.60 13.64 -2.43
C ASN A 26 -0.89 13.37 -2.16
N SER A 27 -1.24 12.11 -1.91
CA SER A 27 -2.58 11.69 -1.49
C SER A 27 -2.61 11.42 0.00
N LYS A 28 -3.64 11.95 0.66
CA LYS A 28 -3.88 11.73 2.09
C LYS A 28 -4.27 10.28 2.37
N ASN A 29 -5.09 9.64 1.54
CA ASN A 29 -5.46 8.25 1.77
C ASN A 29 -4.23 7.34 1.60
N LEU A 30 -3.38 7.62 0.61
CA LEU A 30 -2.15 6.88 0.39
C LEU A 30 -1.17 7.04 1.55
N ASP A 31 -1.02 8.26 2.09
CA ASP A 31 -0.15 8.48 3.25
C ASP A 31 -0.62 7.67 4.49
N ILE A 32 -1.92 7.67 4.78
CA ILE A 32 -2.51 6.96 5.90
C ILE A 32 -2.38 5.46 5.68
N TYR A 33 -2.73 4.98 4.49
CA TYR A 33 -2.72 3.56 4.17
C TYR A 33 -1.32 2.96 4.27
N LEU A 34 -0.31 3.65 3.73
CA LEU A 34 1.09 3.24 3.87
C LEU A 34 1.55 3.27 5.33
N TYR A 35 1.12 4.28 6.10
CA TYR A 35 1.44 4.34 7.53
C TYR A 35 0.86 3.12 8.27
N LEU A 36 -0.38 2.74 7.98
CA LEU A 36 -1.02 1.56 8.57
C LEU A 36 -0.29 0.27 8.18
N LEU A 37 0.11 0.11 6.91
CA LEU A 37 0.91 -1.03 6.46
C LEU A 37 2.28 -1.11 7.15
N SER A 38 2.89 0.05 7.45
CA SER A 38 4.20 0.10 8.11
C SER A 38 4.20 -0.41 9.56
N LYS A 39 3.02 -0.56 10.19
CA LYS A 39 2.90 -1.02 11.58
C LYS A 39 3.15 -2.52 11.74
N TYR A 40 2.96 -3.32 10.69
CA TYR A 40 3.10 -4.77 10.79
C TYR A 40 3.80 -5.34 9.56
N LYS A 41 5.08 -5.66 9.72
CA LYS A 41 5.97 -6.13 8.64
C LYS A 41 5.44 -7.38 7.91
N PRO A 42 5.00 -8.46 8.58
CA PRO A 42 4.55 -9.67 7.89
C PRO A 42 3.41 -9.41 6.90
N LEU A 43 2.51 -8.50 7.27
CA LEU A 43 1.38 -8.10 6.44
C LEU A 43 1.78 -7.33 5.18
N LEU A 44 2.82 -6.49 5.29
CA LEU A 44 3.40 -5.82 4.13
C LEU A 44 4.10 -6.83 3.22
N GLU A 45 4.76 -7.84 3.78
CA GLU A 45 5.37 -8.94 3.02
C GLU A 45 4.32 -9.79 2.29
N GLU A 46 3.20 -10.09 2.95
CA GLU A 46 2.05 -10.78 2.35
C GLU A 46 1.44 -9.97 1.19
N LEU A 47 1.22 -8.66 1.38
CA LEU A 47 0.73 -7.78 0.32
C LEU A 47 1.67 -7.80 -0.88
N ILE A 48 2.99 -7.66 -0.67
CA ILE A 48 3.98 -7.72 -1.75
C ILE A 48 3.93 -9.06 -2.48
N SER A 49 3.77 -10.17 -1.75
CA SER A 49 3.63 -11.51 -2.34
C SER A 49 2.40 -11.57 -3.25
N THR A 50 1.24 -11.11 -2.77
CA THR A 50 0.00 -11.11 -3.54
C THR A 50 0.09 -10.21 -4.77
N LEU A 51 0.66 -9.01 -4.64
CA LEU A 51 0.89 -8.11 -5.79
C LEU A 51 1.74 -8.79 -6.87
N LYS A 52 2.82 -9.48 -6.49
CA LYS A 52 3.67 -10.23 -7.44
C LYS A 52 2.92 -11.36 -8.14
N LEU A 53 2.11 -12.13 -7.41
CA LEU A 53 1.30 -13.18 -8.01
C LEU A 53 0.32 -12.60 -9.04
N VAL A 54 -0.34 -11.49 -8.71
CA VAL A 54 -1.26 -10.81 -9.64
C VAL A 54 -0.53 -10.30 -10.88
N ILE A 55 0.59 -9.57 -10.70
CA ILE A 55 1.39 -9.00 -11.79
C ILE A 55 1.94 -10.10 -12.73
N THR A 56 2.26 -11.28 -12.17
CA THR A 56 2.74 -12.44 -12.95
C THR A 56 1.63 -13.26 -13.61
N GLY A 57 0.38 -12.78 -13.58
CA GLY A 57 -0.74 -13.36 -14.33
C GLY A 57 -1.63 -14.31 -13.55
N GLN A 58 -1.49 -14.38 -12.22
CA GLN A 58 -2.30 -15.28 -11.38
C GLN A 58 -3.57 -14.64 -10.81
N PHE A 59 -3.97 -13.47 -11.29
CA PHE A 59 -5.14 -12.72 -10.79
C PHE A 59 -6.39 -13.59 -10.63
N GLY A 60 -6.82 -14.29 -11.69
CA GLY A 60 -8.03 -15.11 -11.68
C GLY A 60 -7.96 -16.39 -10.82
N SER A 61 -6.80 -16.69 -10.23
CA SER A 61 -6.60 -17.86 -9.36
C SER A 61 -6.55 -17.49 -7.86
N ILE A 62 -6.48 -16.20 -7.55
CA ILE A 62 -6.48 -15.69 -6.17
C ILE A 62 -7.94 -15.57 -5.72
N ASN A 63 -8.24 -16.03 -4.50
CA ASN A 63 -9.56 -15.84 -3.90
C ASN A 63 -9.87 -14.33 -3.80
N ALA A 64 -11.09 -13.92 -4.16
CA ALA A 64 -11.55 -12.54 -4.09
C ALA A 64 -11.28 -11.89 -2.73
N ASP A 65 -11.46 -12.62 -1.62
CA ASP A 65 -11.21 -12.09 -0.27
C ASP A 65 -9.73 -11.74 -0.04
N ASN A 66 -8.81 -12.39 -0.76
CA ASN A 66 -7.36 -12.12 -0.68
C ASN A 66 -6.93 -10.95 -1.58
N LEU A 67 -7.85 -10.37 -2.36
CA LEU A 67 -7.61 -9.18 -3.17
C LEU A 67 -7.98 -7.89 -2.42
N ILE A 68 -8.67 -7.99 -1.28
CA ILE A 68 -9.15 -6.86 -0.47
C ILE A 68 -8.30 -6.75 0.79
N TRP A 69 -7.73 -5.57 1.03
CA TRP A 69 -6.75 -5.30 2.09
C TRP A 69 -7.24 -4.16 3.00
N PRO A 70 -8.15 -4.44 3.96
CA PRO A 70 -8.69 -3.42 4.86
C PRO A 70 -7.71 -3.05 5.99
N ARG A 71 -7.65 -1.76 6.36
CA ARG A 71 -6.83 -1.22 7.45
C ARG A 71 -7.58 -0.19 8.26
N GLU A 72 -7.62 -0.41 9.56
CA GLU A 72 -8.37 0.42 10.50
C GLU A 72 -7.52 1.54 11.10
N LEU A 73 -8.10 2.75 11.15
CA LEU A 73 -7.60 3.90 11.89
C LEU A 73 -8.75 4.52 12.70
N GLY A 74 -8.94 4.05 13.93
CA GLY A 74 -10.09 4.47 14.73
C GLY A 74 -11.37 3.90 14.14
N TYR A 75 -12.30 4.77 13.70
CA TYR A 75 -13.52 4.37 13.02
C TYR A 75 -13.36 4.29 11.49
N ASP A 76 -12.28 4.84 10.95
CA ASP A 76 -12.03 4.87 9.51
C ASP A 76 -11.42 3.54 9.04
N ILE A 77 -11.99 2.94 7.98
CA ILE A 77 -11.45 1.72 7.35
C ILE A 77 -10.97 2.07 5.94
N TYR A 78 -9.65 2.09 5.76
CA TYR A 78 -9.00 2.28 4.47
C TYR A 78 -8.86 0.92 3.79
N ILE A 79 -9.38 0.80 2.58
CA ILE A 79 -9.38 -0.45 1.83
C ILE A 79 -8.49 -0.27 0.60
N GLY A 80 -7.47 -1.12 0.51
CA GLY A 80 -6.73 -1.33 -0.72
C GLY A 80 -7.25 -2.57 -1.45
N GLU A 81 -7.70 -2.44 -2.69
CA GLU A 81 -8.27 -3.55 -3.46
C GLU A 81 -7.52 -3.76 -4.77
N ILE A 82 -7.15 -5.00 -5.07
CA ILE A 82 -6.59 -5.37 -6.36
C ILE A 82 -7.75 -5.76 -7.28
N VAL A 83 -8.19 -4.83 -8.12
CA VAL A 83 -9.38 -5.03 -8.99
C VAL A 83 -9.03 -5.64 -10.35
N SER A 84 -7.75 -5.63 -10.75
CA SER A 84 -7.27 -6.29 -11.97
C SER A 84 -5.77 -6.59 -11.91
N SER A 85 -5.22 -7.19 -12.97
CA SER A 85 -3.78 -7.40 -13.10
C SER A 85 -2.94 -6.12 -13.22
N THR A 86 -3.59 -4.95 -13.39
CA THR A 86 -2.92 -3.66 -13.61
C THR A 86 -3.33 -2.57 -12.63
N THR A 87 -4.41 -2.75 -11.87
CA THR A 87 -5.05 -1.66 -11.12
C THR A 87 -5.25 -2.03 -9.66
N PHE A 88 -4.86 -1.10 -8.81
CA PHE A 88 -5.12 -1.09 -7.38
C PHE A 88 -6.03 0.09 -7.04
N GLU A 89 -7.11 -0.16 -6.32
CA GLU A 89 -8.02 0.83 -5.78
C GLU A 89 -7.66 1.12 -4.32
N LEU A 90 -7.72 2.38 -3.91
CA LEU A 90 -7.61 2.79 -2.52
C LEU A 90 -8.76 3.72 -2.18
N TYR A 91 -9.51 3.41 -1.13
CA TYR A 91 -10.67 4.18 -0.73
C TYR A 91 -10.97 4.02 0.76
N LEU A 92 -11.83 4.89 1.28
CA LEU A 92 -12.43 4.77 2.59
C LEU A 92 -13.75 4.00 2.47
N ALA A 93 -13.94 2.96 3.28
CA ALA A 93 -15.09 2.04 3.19
C ALA A 93 -16.45 2.77 3.21
N ASP A 94 -16.59 3.75 4.09
CA ASP A 94 -17.84 4.50 4.28
C ASP A 94 -17.97 5.70 3.32
N SER A 95 -17.02 5.92 2.41
CA SER A 95 -17.01 7.07 1.50
C SER A 95 -16.37 6.72 0.15
N TYR A 96 -16.68 5.54 -0.40
CA TYR A 96 -16.09 5.00 -1.62
C TYR A 96 -16.04 6.01 -2.77
N GLU A 97 -17.21 6.55 -3.17
CA GLU A 97 -17.32 7.43 -4.35
C GLU A 97 -16.51 8.73 -4.22
N GLU A 98 -16.29 9.21 -3.00
CA GLU A 98 -15.59 10.48 -2.72
C GLU A 98 -14.07 10.29 -2.56
N THR A 99 -13.64 9.08 -2.23
CA THR A 99 -12.26 8.80 -1.77
C THR A 99 -11.49 7.86 -2.66
N ILE A 100 -12.15 7.25 -3.66
CA ILE A 100 -11.52 6.28 -4.55
C ILE A 100 -10.37 6.89 -5.36
N GLU A 101 -9.22 6.23 -5.25
CA GLU A 101 -8.00 6.53 -5.99
C GLU A 101 -7.47 5.28 -6.68
N PHE A 102 -6.98 5.46 -7.91
CA PHE A 102 -6.50 4.36 -8.75
C PHE A 102 -4.99 4.44 -8.92
N PHE A 103 -4.31 3.34 -8.67
CA PHE A 103 -2.87 3.21 -8.79
C PHE A 103 -2.49 2.04 -9.71
N PRO A 104 -1.49 2.20 -10.59
CA PRO A 104 -0.89 1.08 -11.28
C PRO A 104 -0.34 0.04 -10.28
N LEU A 105 -0.64 -1.24 -10.50
CA LEU A 105 -0.28 -2.30 -9.55
C LEU A 105 1.24 -2.43 -9.35
N GLU A 106 2.01 -2.25 -10.44
CA GLU A 106 3.47 -2.23 -10.39
C GLU A 106 4.02 -1.07 -9.54
N ASP A 107 3.35 0.09 -9.54
CA ASP A 107 3.75 1.21 -8.71
C ASP A 107 3.49 0.91 -7.22
N VAL A 108 2.34 0.31 -6.90
CA VAL A 108 2.01 -0.12 -5.54
C VAL A 108 3.02 -1.17 -5.03
N GLU A 109 3.39 -2.14 -5.87
CA GLU A 109 4.42 -3.13 -5.54
C GLU A 109 5.76 -2.46 -5.23
N GLN A 110 6.19 -1.52 -6.08
CA GLN A 110 7.45 -0.79 -5.88
C GLN A 110 7.43 0.08 -4.62
N ILE A 111 6.30 0.74 -4.32
CA ILE A 111 6.13 1.53 -3.09
C ILE A 111 6.21 0.61 -1.87
N ALA A 112 5.46 -0.50 -1.87
CA ALA A 112 5.44 -1.47 -0.77
C ALA A 112 6.83 -2.08 -0.51
N ILE A 113 7.55 -2.48 -1.58
CA ILE A 113 8.94 -2.95 -1.48
C ILE A 113 9.86 -1.87 -0.91
N SER A 114 9.66 -0.61 -1.30
CA SER A 114 10.48 0.51 -0.80
C SER A 114 10.23 0.76 0.69
N LEU A 115 8.97 0.69 1.12
CA LEU A 115 8.60 0.77 2.53
C LEU A 115 9.21 -0.40 3.33
N LEU A 116 9.10 -1.63 2.83
CA LEU A 116 9.68 -2.81 3.49
C LEU A 116 11.21 -2.69 3.61
N LYS A 117 11.89 -2.22 2.56
CA LYS A 117 13.33 -1.94 2.61
C LYS A 117 13.66 -0.91 3.67
N PHE A 118 12.92 0.18 3.75
CA PHE A 118 13.11 1.21 4.77
C PHE A 118 12.91 0.68 6.19
N MET A 119 11.91 -0.19 6.40
CA MET A 119 11.68 -0.87 7.67
C MET A 119 12.88 -1.74 8.08
N ASN A 120 13.52 -2.41 7.12
CA ASN A 120 14.63 -3.35 7.36
C ASN A 120 16.02 -2.68 7.49
N GLN A 121 16.20 -1.45 7.00
CA GLN A 121 17.53 -0.80 6.94
C GLN A 121 18.14 -0.46 8.30
N ASN A 122 17.45 -0.68 9.43
CA ASN A 122 17.95 -0.40 10.78
C ASN A 122 17.40 -1.40 11.83
N VAL A 123 17.38 -2.69 11.49
CA VAL A 123 17.37 -3.78 12.49
C VAL A 123 18.82 -4.18 12.77
#